data_AF-A0A7X7LGY9-F1
#
_entry.id   AF-A0A7X7LGY9-F1
#
_cell.length_a   1.000
_cell.length_b   1.000
_cell.length_c   1.000
_cell.angle_alpha   90.00
_cell.angle_beta   90.00
_cell.angle_gamma   90.00
#
_symmetry.space_group_name_H-M   'P 1'
#
loop_
_entity.id
_entity.type
_entity.pdbx_description
1 polymer ?
#
loop_
_entity_poly.entity_id
_entity_poly.type
_entity_poly.pdbx_seq_one_letter_code
_entity_poly.pdbx_strand_id
1 'polypeptide(L)'
;MIKKLSTYIIPFLFIVVSCCPKNTNGGIPVFSTLSPEKSYREIQQHIYHFRFKKATEELKAAKQLFPSNSLTYLAEVNLLWWLIITEPENKNHLINYQNTIDYAIGQIEQKKALPGNIDEFALMNLYAFRTRIDVGNGEYIKAVRSLSSCIGRIEKSLGHENEFEAFCLTSGLYLFATDYGSQKYPLLKLYTLLYPKGDQAKGLDLLARGFQSDDSILKVESAYFLMRIYAHVTEQPYAAFPFAAWLSKNFPENMIYQFYYYELLQIVDPNFDIKSLQPTITLIEQNQQLSPAQKCYFKKLFSVNLKN
;
A
#
# COMPACT_ATOMS: atom_id res chain seq x y z
N MET A 1 -8.01 -24.91 -0.62
CA MET A 1 -7.43 -24.43 0.65
C MET A 1 -5.99 -23.94 0.51
N ILE A 2 -5.09 -24.69 -0.14
CA ILE A 2 -3.66 -24.33 -0.31
C ILE A 2 -3.44 -23.09 -1.21
N LYS A 3 -4.32 -22.80 -2.19
CA LYS A 3 -4.30 -21.56 -2.99
C LYS A 3 -4.71 -20.29 -2.21
N LYS A 4 -5.48 -20.39 -1.12
CA LYS A 4 -5.88 -19.20 -0.32
C LYS A 4 -4.76 -18.72 0.61
N LEU A 5 -3.89 -19.64 1.08
CA LEU A 5 -2.75 -19.29 1.94
C LEU A 5 -1.60 -18.61 1.16
N SER A 6 -1.36 -18.97 -0.11
CA SER A 6 -0.25 -18.40 -0.90
C SER A 6 -0.55 -17.03 -1.51
N THR A 7 -1.83 -16.68 -1.72
CA THR A 7 -2.22 -15.41 -2.37
C THR A 7 -2.24 -14.21 -1.42
N TYR A 8 -2.33 -14.42 -0.11
CA TYR A 8 -2.56 -13.32 0.85
C TYR A 8 -1.52 -13.19 1.97
N ILE A 9 -0.68 -14.19 2.23
CA ILE A 9 0.27 -14.16 3.36
C ILE A 9 1.70 -13.86 2.89
N ILE A 10 2.14 -14.45 1.78
CA ILE A 10 3.52 -14.28 1.28
C ILE A 10 3.76 -12.91 0.61
N PRO A 11 2.81 -12.30 -0.15
CA PRO A 11 2.98 -10.94 -0.67
C PRO A 11 2.73 -9.86 0.40
N PHE A 12 2.28 -10.26 1.60
CA PHE A 12 1.93 -9.35 2.69
C PHE A 12 3.15 -8.92 3.50
N LEU A 13 4.22 -9.71 3.47
CA LEU A 13 5.45 -9.42 4.21
C LEU A 13 6.21 -8.19 3.67
N PHE A 14 5.96 -7.72 2.45
CA PHE A 14 6.86 -6.75 1.81
C PHE A 14 6.12 -5.75 0.90
N ILE A 15 5.29 -4.91 1.50
CA ILE A 15 4.81 -3.70 0.84
C ILE A 15 5.25 -2.53 1.70
N VAL A 16 5.86 -1.53 1.09
CA VAL A 16 6.18 -0.26 1.74
C VAL A 16 5.44 0.82 0.98
N VAL A 17 5.07 1.86 1.70
CA VAL A 17 4.06 2.84 1.35
C VAL A 17 4.63 4.23 1.13
N SER A 18 3.92 4.89 0.23
CA SER A 18 3.75 6.29 -0.11
C SER A 18 3.60 7.29 1.07
N CYS A 19 4.60 8.11 1.36
CA CYS A 19 4.57 9.24 2.29
C CYS A 19 5.60 10.28 1.85
N CYS A 20 5.18 11.52 1.73
CA CYS A 20 6.02 12.59 1.23
C CYS A 20 6.71 13.33 2.39
N PRO A 21 8.03 13.60 2.34
CA PRO A 21 8.69 14.44 3.34
C PRO A 21 8.10 15.84 3.37
N LYS A 22 7.84 16.36 4.57
CA LYS A 22 7.70 17.81 4.79
C LYS A 22 9.10 18.41 4.69
N ASN A 23 9.32 19.31 3.73
CA ASN A 23 10.57 20.05 3.63
C ASN A 23 10.67 21.00 4.85
N THR A 24 11.68 20.82 5.70
CA THR A 24 11.88 21.60 6.94
C THR A 24 12.79 22.81 6.77
N ASN A 25 13.18 23.17 5.54
CA ASN A 25 13.96 24.39 5.32
C ASN A 25 13.06 25.61 5.18
N GLY A 26 13.18 26.51 6.16
CA GLY A 26 12.50 27.79 6.23
C GLY A 26 12.81 28.74 5.07
N GLY A 27 11.82 29.57 4.78
CA GLY A 27 11.82 30.57 3.71
C GLY A 27 10.59 30.37 2.84
N ILE A 28 9.61 31.27 2.91
CA ILE A 28 8.51 31.32 1.97
C ILE A 28 9.01 32.04 0.71
N PRO A 29 9.10 31.35 -0.44
CA PRO A 29 8.82 31.96 -1.71
C PRO A 29 7.46 31.46 -2.18
N VAL A 30 6.48 32.36 -2.19
CA VAL A 30 5.26 32.18 -2.99
C VAL A 30 5.71 32.23 -4.45
N PHE A 31 5.71 31.08 -5.15
CA PHE A 31 5.32 30.87 -6.56
C PHE A 31 5.69 29.44 -7.07
N SER A 32 4.87 28.45 -6.72
CA SER A 32 4.18 27.56 -7.68
C SER A 32 3.07 26.81 -6.93
N THR A 33 1.81 26.93 -7.37
CA THR A 33 0.69 26.18 -6.78
C THR A 33 0.73 24.69 -7.14
N LEU A 34 1.68 24.27 -7.97
CA LEU A 34 1.93 22.92 -8.46
C LEU A 34 3.33 22.47 -8.02
N SER A 35 3.41 21.35 -7.32
CA SER A 35 4.66 20.68 -6.93
C SER A 35 4.48 19.16 -7.06
N PRO A 36 5.58 18.39 -7.25
CA PRO A 36 5.49 16.92 -7.31
C PRO A 36 4.82 16.30 -6.08
N GLU A 37 5.12 16.84 -4.89
CA GLU A 37 4.55 16.39 -3.60
C GLU A 37 3.04 16.63 -3.53
N LYS A 38 2.59 17.78 -4.04
CA LYS A 38 1.16 18.12 -4.08
C LYS A 38 0.42 17.23 -5.08
N SER A 39 0.91 17.11 -6.31
CA SER A 39 0.31 16.24 -7.33
C SER A 39 0.27 14.78 -6.85
N TYR A 40 1.35 14.32 -6.22
CA TYR A 40 1.39 13.00 -5.59
C TYR A 40 0.28 12.81 -4.56
N ARG A 41 0.13 13.76 -3.62
CA ARG A 41 -0.93 13.70 -2.60
C ARG A 41 -2.32 13.71 -3.22
N GLU A 42 -2.57 14.54 -4.23
CA GLU A 42 -3.85 14.62 -4.93
C GLU A 42 -4.18 13.30 -5.66
N ILE A 43 -3.20 12.69 -6.33
CA ILE A 43 -3.35 11.38 -6.96
C ILE A 43 -3.70 10.32 -5.91
N GLN A 44 -2.99 10.26 -4.78
CA GLN A 44 -3.31 9.33 -3.69
C GLN A 44 -4.72 9.54 -3.15
N GLN A 45 -5.14 10.79 -2.94
CA GLN A 45 -6.51 11.07 -2.50
C GLN A 45 -7.55 10.59 -3.52
N HIS A 46 -7.32 10.76 -4.82
CA HIS A 46 -8.19 10.20 -5.85
C HIS A 46 -8.23 8.67 -5.82
N ILE A 47 -7.09 8.02 -5.63
CA ILE A 47 -6.99 6.56 -5.49
C ILE A 47 -7.80 6.07 -4.28
N TYR A 48 -7.62 6.68 -3.11
CA TYR A 48 -8.35 6.30 -1.89
C TYR A 48 -9.86 6.47 -2.03
N HIS A 49 -10.31 7.46 -2.81
CA HIS A 49 -11.73 7.67 -3.11
C HIS A 49 -12.23 6.89 -4.33
N PHE A 50 -11.44 5.97 -4.92
CA PHE A 50 -11.84 5.19 -6.09
C PHE A 50 -12.17 6.03 -7.34
N ARG A 51 -11.52 7.19 -7.46
CA ARG A 51 -11.66 8.12 -8.59
C ARG A 51 -10.55 7.89 -9.61
N PHE A 52 -10.45 6.67 -10.13
CA PHE A 52 -9.33 6.24 -10.97
C PHE A 52 -9.17 7.05 -12.26
N LYS A 53 -10.27 7.50 -12.89
CA LYS A 53 -10.19 8.38 -14.07
C LYS A 53 -9.54 9.71 -13.73
N LYS A 54 -9.97 10.35 -12.63
CA LYS A 54 -9.34 11.59 -12.13
C LYS A 54 -7.88 11.39 -11.73
N ALA A 55 -7.56 10.29 -11.03
CA ALA A 55 -6.18 9.96 -10.70
C ALA A 55 -5.30 9.81 -11.95
N THR A 56 -5.84 9.23 -13.03
CA THR A 56 -5.14 9.06 -14.31
C THR A 56 -4.93 10.39 -15.03
N GLU A 57 -5.94 11.26 -15.02
CA GLU A 57 -5.86 12.62 -15.59
C GLU A 57 -4.79 13.45 -14.86
N GLU A 58 -4.82 13.46 -13.53
CA GLU A 58 -3.84 14.19 -12.70
C GLU A 58 -2.43 13.62 -12.89
N LEU A 59 -2.28 12.29 -12.94
CA LEU A 59 -1.01 11.65 -13.21
C LEU A 59 -0.46 12.03 -14.60
N LYS A 60 -1.32 12.12 -15.62
CA LYS A 60 -0.90 12.55 -16.96
C LYS A 60 -0.35 13.97 -16.92
N ALA A 61 -1.02 14.89 -16.21
CA ALA A 61 -0.53 16.25 -16.02
C ALA A 61 0.81 16.27 -15.25
N ALA A 62 0.90 15.50 -14.15
CA ALA A 62 2.13 15.39 -13.37
C ALA A 62 3.31 14.83 -14.17
N LYS A 63 3.08 13.86 -15.08
CA LYS A 63 4.12 13.34 -15.99
C LYS A 63 4.60 14.36 -17.01
N GLN A 64 3.75 15.30 -17.42
CA GLN A 64 4.15 16.39 -18.31
C GLN A 64 4.96 17.47 -17.57
N LEU A 65 4.55 17.82 -16.35
CA LEU A 65 5.20 18.84 -15.55
C LEU A 65 6.49 18.35 -14.89
N PHE A 66 6.51 17.09 -14.46
CA PHE A 66 7.57 16.48 -13.64
C PHE A 66 7.99 15.10 -14.19
N PRO A 67 8.45 15.01 -15.46
CA PRO A 67 8.66 13.74 -16.18
C PRO A 67 9.72 12.82 -15.58
N SER A 68 10.67 13.37 -14.81
CA SER A 68 11.75 12.62 -14.18
C SER A 68 11.69 12.64 -12.65
N ASN A 69 10.57 13.08 -12.06
CA ASN A 69 10.43 13.11 -10.61
C ASN A 69 10.03 11.73 -10.07
N SER A 70 10.67 11.30 -8.98
CA SER A 70 10.48 9.98 -8.39
C SER A 70 9.08 9.77 -7.79
N LEU A 71 8.45 10.83 -7.28
CA LEU A 71 7.07 10.77 -6.79
C LEU A 71 6.07 10.57 -7.93
N THR A 72 6.34 11.13 -9.12
CA THR A 72 5.50 10.88 -10.30
C THR A 72 5.51 9.40 -10.67
N TYR A 73 6.69 8.77 -10.67
CA TYR A 73 6.80 7.33 -10.92
C TYR A 73 6.11 6.52 -9.82
N LEU A 74 6.29 6.91 -8.56
CA LEU A 74 5.68 6.23 -7.43
C LEU A 74 4.15 6.30 -7.47
N ALA A 75 3.58 7.45 -7.85
CA ALA A 75 2.15 7.63 -8.06
C ALA A 75 1.61 6.71 -9.18
N GLU A 76 2.33 6.60 -10.30
CA GLU A 76 1.95 5.73 -11.42
C GLU A 76 1.91 4.25 -11.00
N VAL A 77 2.97 3.79 -10.32
CA VAL A 77 3.05 2.41 -9.83
C VAL A 77 1.94 2.13 -8.82
N ASN A 78 1.66 3.06 -7.90
CA ASN A 78 0.58 2.89 -6.93
C ASN A 78 -0.81 2.85 -7.62
N LEU A 79 -1.08 3.74 -8.58
CA LEU A 79 -2.32 3.72 -9.36
C LEU A 79 -2.50 2.37 -10.08
N LEU A 80 -1.45 1.90 -10.76
CA LEU A 80 -1.46 0.61 -11.46
C LEU A 80 -1.70 -0.56 -10.50
N TRP A 81 -1.14 -0.53 -9.29
CA TRP A 81 -1.43 -1.53 -8.26
C TRP A 81 -2.93 -1.60 -7.93
N TRP A 82 -3.57 -0.44 -7.72
CA TRP A 82 -5.01 -0.40 -7.45
C TRP A 82 -5.85 -0.86 -8.63
N LEU A 83 -5.42 -0.58 -9.86
CA LEU A 83 -6.07 -1.13 -11.05
C LEU A 83 -5.94 -2.66 -11.13
N ILE A 84 -4.77 -3.23 -10.80
CA ILE A 84 -4.55 -4.69 -10.76
C ILE A 84 -5.50 -5.37 -9.79
N ILE A 85 -5.62 -4.88 -8.55
CA ILE A 85 -6.45 -5.58 -7.54
C ILE A 85 -7.95 -5.41 -7.77
N THR A 86 -8.36 -4.41 -8.55
CA THR A 86 -9.78 -4.14 -8.85
C THR A 86 -10.22 -4.68 -10.21
N GLU A 87 -9.27 -5.05 -11.06
CA GLU A 87 -9.50 -5.66 -12.37
C GLU A 87 -8.46 -6.78 -12.65
N PRO A 88 -8.42 -7.85 -11.84
CA PRO A 88 -7.32 -8.83 -11.86
C PRO A 88 -7.18 -9.63 -13.16
N GLU A 89 -8.24 -9.69 -13.98
CA GLU A 89 -8.22 -10.38 -15.27
C GLU A 89 -7.53 -9.56 -16.38
N ASN A 90 -7.32 -8.25 -16.15
CA ASN A 90 -6.69 -7.37 -17.12
C ASN A 90 -5.16 -7.42 -17.01
N LYS A 91 -4.55 -8.29 -17.82
CA LYS A 91 -3.09 -8.51 -17.86
C LYS A 91 -2.30 -7.27 -18.27
N ASN A 92 -2.89 -6.31 -18.97
CA ASN A 92 -2.18 -5.09 -19.38
C ASN A 92 -1.81 -4.22 -18.18
N HIS A 93 -2.64 -4.17 -17.14
CA HIS A 93 -2.31 -3.44 -15.90
C HIS A 93 -1.05 -4.03 -15.25
N LEU A 94 -0.93 -5.35 -15.22
CA LEU A 94 0.24 -6.04 -14.69
C LEU A 94 1.50 -5.77 -15.53
N ILE A 95 1.41 -5.87 -16.85
CA ILE A 95 2.53 -5.59 -17.77
C ILE A 95 3.00 -4.13 -17.60
N ASN A 96 2.06 -3.18 -17.57
CA ASN A 96 2.37 -1.76 -17.37
C ASN A 96 3.01 -1.51 -16.01
N TYR A 97 2.54 -2.18 -14.96
CA TYR A 97 3.11 -2.09 -13.61
C TYR A 97 4.57 -2.54 -13.58
N GLN A 98 4.88 -3.70 -14.15
CA GLN A 98 6.24 -4.24 -14.21
C GLN A 98 7.17 -3.33 -15.01
N ASN A 99 6.74 -2.92 -16.22
CA ASN A 99 7.52 -2.01 -17.07
C ASN A 99 7.78 -0.66 -16.40
N THR A 100 6.78 -0.11 -15.71
CA THR A 100 6.90 1.18 -15.02
C THR A 100 7.87 1.09 -13.85
N ILE A 101 7.82 0.01 -13.06
CA ILE A 101 8.77 -0.21 -11.96
C ILE A 101 10.19 -0.33 -12.48
N ASP A 102 10.43 -1.16 -13.50
CA ASP A 102 11.77 -1.36 -14.07
C ASP A 102 12.34 -0.05 -14.63
N TYR A 103 11.52 0.70 -15.36
CA TYR A 103 11.90 2.03 -15.86
C TYR A 103 12.21 2.99 -14.71
N ALA A 104 11.31 3.12 -13.73
CA ALA A 104 11.46 4.06 -12.62
C ALA A 104 12.72 3.79 -11.78
N ILE A 105 12.98 2.52 -11.43
CA ILE A 105 14.20 2.13 -10.72
C ILE A 105 15.44 2.53 -11.53
N GLY A 106 15.49 2.16 -12.82
CA GLY A 106 16.62 2.49 -13.68
C GLY A 106 16.87 4.00 -13.79
N GLN A 107 15.82 4.82 -13.84
CA GLN A 107 15.93 6.28 -13.91
C GLN A 107 16.39 6.91 -12.59
N ILE A 108 15.89 6.43 -11.44
CA ILE A 108 16.22 7.03 -10.15
C ILE A 108 17.62 6.61 -9.70
N GLU A 109 18.04 5.36 -9.94
CA GLU A 109 19.38 4.90 -9.54
C GLU A 109 20.52 5.67 -10.26
N GLN A 110 20.29 6.11 -11.50
CA GLN A 110 21.24 6.95 -12.24
C GLN A 110 21.53 8.29 -11.55
N LYS A 111 20.62 8.80 -10.71
CA LYS A 111 20.76 10.11 -10.05
C LYS A 111 21.73 10.13 -8.87
N LYS A 112 22.25 8.97 -8.44
CA LYS A 112 23.10 8.82 -7.23
C LYS A 112 22.47 9.51 -6.01
N ALA A 113 21.24 9.12 -5.70
CA ALA A 113 20.46 9.71 -4.62
C ALA A 113 21.24 9.72 -3.28
N LEU A 114 21.13 10.83 -2.54
CA LEU A 114 21.70 10.95 -1.20
C LEU A 114 20.79 10.21 -0.20
N PRO A 115 21.37 9.53 0.82
CA PRO A 115 20.58 8.92 1.89
C PRO A 115 19.56 9.91 2.49
N GLY A 116 18.31 9.46 2.67
CA GLY A 116 17.26 10.25 3.33
C GLY A 116 16.52 11.26 2.43
N ASN A 117 16.80 11.31 1.13
CA ASN A 117 16.04 12.15 0.20
C ASN A 117 14.82 11.42 -0.41
N ILE A 118 13.98 12.17 -1.14
CA ILE A 118 12.75 11.66 -1.76
C ILE A 118 12.98 10.54 -2.78
N ASP A 119 14.15 10.52 -3.44
CA ASP A 119 14.52 9.50 -4.41
C ASP A 119 14.85 8.16 -3.71
N GLU A 120 15.54 8.18 -2.57
CA GLU A 120 15.77 6.99 -1.74
C GLU A 120 14.46 6.42 -1.20
N PHE A 121 13.56 7.30 -0.76
CA PHE A 121 12.22 6.92 -0.34
C PHE A 121 11.45 6.23 -1.48
N ALA A 122 11.48 6.80 -2.68
CA ALA A 122 10.83 6.22 -3.84
C ALA A 122 11.45 4.87 -4.25
N LEU A 123 12.78 4.75 -4.24
CA LEU A 123 13.47 3.48 -4.54
C LEU A 123 13.08 2.38 -3.56
N MET A 124 13.04 2.68 -2.26
CA MET A 124 12.58 1.73 -1.23
C MET A 124 11.19 1.19 -1.56
N ASN A 125 10.25 2.08 -1.90
CA ASN A 125 8.89 1.71 -2.28
C ASN A 125 8.83 0.90 -3.58
N LEU A 126 9.56 1.32 -4.62
CA LEU A 126 9.58 0.63 -5.92
C LEU A 126 10.13 -0.79 -5.81
N TYR A 127 11.18 -1.00 -5.01
CA TYR A 127 11.69 -2.34 -4.73
C TYR A 127 10.71 -3.19 -3.91
N ALA A 128 9.98 -2.60 -2.95
CA ALA A 128 8.93 -3.30 -2.22
C ALA A 128 7.79 -3.73 -3.17
N PHE A 129 7.32 -2.82 -4.03
CA PHE A 129 6.33 -3.09 -5.06
C PHE A 129 6.77 -4.19 -6.04
N ARG A 130 8.03 -4.15 -6.48
CA ARG A 130 8.63 -5.21 -7.29
C ARG A 130 8.64 -6.56 -6.57
N THR A 131 9.09 -6.57 -5.32
CA THR A 131 9.14 -7.79 -4.49
C THR A 131 7.76 -8.43 -4.38
N ARG A 132 6.73 -7.62 -4.11
CA ARG A 132 5.35 -8.09 -3.99
C ARG A 132 4.88 -8.83 -5.24
N ILE A 133 5.14 -8.27 -6.42
CA ILE A 133 4.69 -8.88 -7.67
C ILE A 133 5.52 -10.10 -8.07
N ASP A 134 6.84 -10.04 -7.85
CA ASP A 134 7.74 -11.17 -8.11
C ASP A 134 7.33 -12.39 -7.25
N VAL A 135 7.00 -12.18 -5.97
CA VAL A 135 6.44 -13.23 -5.10
C VAL A 135 5.13 -13.77 -5.64
N GLY A 136 4.19 -12.89 -6.02
CA GLY A 136 2.88 -13.28 -6.55
C GLY A 136 2.98 -14.13 -7.83
N ASN A 137 4.01 -13.88 -8.65
CA ASN A 137 4.29 -14.60 -9.88
C ASN A 137 5.16 -15.87 -9.68
N GLY A 138 5.61 -16.16 -8.45
CA GLY A 138 6.51 -17.27 -8.15
C GLY A 138 7.97 -17.05 -8.58
N GLU A 139 8.35 -15.80 -8.88
CA GLU A 139 9.71 -15.41 -9.29
C GLU A 139 10.61 -15.17 -8.07
N TYR A 140 10.71 -16.15 -7.17
CA TYR A 140 11.31 -15.96 -5.83
C TYR A 140 12.76 -15.47 -5.84
N ILE A 141 13.58 -15.85 -6.82
CA ILE A 141 14.97 -15.38 -6.93
C ILE A 141 15.00 -13.87 -7.21
N LYS A 142 14.13 -13.37 -8.10
CA LYS A 142 14.01 -11.94 -8.38
C LYS A 142 13.47 -11.20 -7.16
N ALA A 143 12.46 -11.78 -6.51
CA ALA A 143 11.89 -11.24 -5.28
C ALA A 143 12.96 -11.05 -4.19
N VAL A 144 13.83 -12.04 -3.95
CA VAL A 144 14.90 -11.95 -2.95
C VAL A 144 15.90 -10.83 -3.29
N ARG A 145 16.25 -10.66 -4.57
CA ARG A 145 17.15 -9.56 -4.98
C ARG A 145 16.52 -8.19 -4.75
N SER A 146 15.28 -8.00 -5.21
CA SER A 146 14.52 -6.77 -5.02
C SER A 146 14.35 -6.46 -3.53
N LEU A 147 14.07 -7.49 -2.73
CA LEU A 147 13.89 -7.39 -1.30
C LEU A 147 15.17 -6.98 -0.59
N SER A 148 16.32 -7.56 -0.96
CA SER A 148 17.63 -7.18 -0.44
C SER A 148 17.92 -5.69 -0.68
N SER A 149 17.67 -5.21 -1.90
CA SER A 149 17.81 -3.77 -2.23
C SER A 149 16.87 -2.88 -1.42
N CYS A 150 15.63 -3.33 -1.18
CA CYS A 150 14.68 -2.62 -0.33
C CYS A 150 15.19 -2.53 1.12
N ILE A 151 15.65 -3.65 1.68
CA ILE A 151 16.00 -3.73 3.10
C ILE A 151 17.29 -3.00 3.42
N GLY A 152 18.29 -3.03 2.53
CA GLY A 152 19.48 -2.19 2.70
C GLY A 152 19.18 -0.68 2.71
N ARG A 153 18.02 -0.26 2.20
CA ARG A 153 17.53 1.13 2.31
C ARG A 153 16.72 1.34 3.59
N ILE A 154 15.86 0.39 3.97
CA ILE A 154 15.09 0.44 5.23
C ILE A 154 16.03 0.45 6.44
N GLU A 155 17.12 -0.30 6.40
CA GLU A 155 18.10 -0.35 7.49
C GLU A 155 18.63 1.04 7.84
N LYS A 156 18.78 1.92 6.84
CA LYS A 156 19.20 3.32 7.04
C LYS A 156 18.11 4.21 7.65
N SER A 157 16.84 3.80 7.58
CA SER A 157 15.73 4.53 8.20
C SER A 157 15.38 4.03 9.61
N LEU A 158 15.84 2.84 10.01
CA LEU A 158 15.56 2.28 11.33
C LEU A 158 16.14 3.18 12.43
N GLY A 159 15.29 3.59 13.37
CA GLY A 159 15.66 4.48 14.47
C GLY A 159 15.52 5.97 14.17
N HIS A 160 15.25 6.34 12.92
CA HIS A 160 15.03 7.73 12.50
C HIS A 160 13.54 8.09 12.35
N GLU A 161 12.62 7.27 12.90
CA GLU A 161 11.17 7.47 12.75
C GLU A 161 10.66 8.76 13.42
N ASN A 162 11.38 9.26 14.42
CA ASN A 162 11.09 10.55 15.06
C ASN A 162 11.55 11.75 14.22
N GLU A 163 12.55 11.55 13.35
CA GLU A 163 13.09 12.59 12.47
C GLU A 163 12.27 12.68 11.18
N PHE A 164 11.81 11.52 10.68
CA PHE A 164 10.94 11.46 9.52
C PHE A 164 9.81 10.45 9.72
N GLU A 165 8.62 10.98 9.99
CA GLU A 165 7.45 10.20 10.41
C GLU A 165 7.01 9.13 9.41
N ALA A 166 7.26 9.34 8.10
CA ALA A 166 7.00 8.36 7.06
C ALA A 166 7.69 7.01 7.31
N PHE A 167 8.84 7.02 8.00
CA PHE A 167 9.56 5.81 8.35
C PHE A 167 8.81 4.94 9.35
N CYS A 168 7.86 5.49 10.13
CA CYS A 168 6.99 4.67 10.98
C CYS A 168 6.34 3.53 10.19
N LEU A 169 5.92 3.79 8.96
CA LEU A 169 5.27 2.79 8.13
C LEU A 169 6.26 1.81 7.53
N THR A 170 7.39 2.29 7.01
CA THR A 170 8.40 1.45 6.35
C THR A 170 9.11 0.55 7.36
N SER A 171 9.59 1.12 8.47
CA SER A 171 10.20 0.40 9.59
C SER A 171 9.19 -0.50 10.29
N GLY A 172 7.94 -0.04 10.47
CA GLY A 172 6.88 -0.81 11.10
C GLY A 172 6.57 -2.10 10.38
N LEU A 173 6.39 -2.02 9.05
CA LEU A 173 6.17 -3.19 8.20
C LEU A 173 7.38 -4.13 8.18
N TYR A 174 8.59 -3.58 8.08
CA TYR A 174 9.81 -4.39 8.11
C TYR A 174 9.97 -5.18 9.41
N LEU A 175 9.86 -4.51 10.55
CA LEU A 175 10.06 -5.11 11.87
C LEU A 175 9.03 -6.19 12.13
N PHE A 176 7.76 -5.92 11.82
CA PHE A 176 6.68 -6.89 11.96
C PHE A 176 6.88 -8.11 11.04
N ALA A 177 7.08 -7.86 9.75
CA ALA A 177 7.18 -8.90 8.75
C ALA A 177 8.39 -9.81 8.98
N THR A 178 9.56 -9.24 9.27
CA THR A 178 10.79 -10.03 9.49
C THR A 178 10.64 -10.97 10.69
N ASP A 179 10.09 -10.48 11.81
CA ASP A 179 9.92 -11.31 12.99
C ASP A 179 8.83 -12.37 12.79
N TYR A 180 7.64 -11.98 12.31
CA TYR A 180 6.55 -12.92 12.00
C TYR A 180 6.99 -13.98 10.98
N GLY A 181 7.67 -13.57 9.92
CA GLY A 181 8.20 -14.45 8.88
C GLY A 181 9.20 -15.44 9.44
N SER A 182 10.14 -15.00 10.29
CA SER A 182 11.16 -15.88 10.88
C SER A 182 10.58 -16.92 11.84
N GLN A 183 9.48 -16.61 12.52
CA GLN A 183 8.75 -17.53 13.40
C GLN A 183 7.95 -18.54 12.58
N LYS A 184 7.24 -18.08 11.54
CA LYS A 184 6.36 -18.92 10.70
C LYS A 184 7.12 -19.79 9.71
N TYR A 185 8.25 -19.31 9.21
CA TYR A 185 9.06 -19.99 8.19
C TYR A 185 10.52 -20.09 8.66
N PRO A 186 10.92 -21.20 9.30
CA PRO A 186 12.25 -21.34 9.90
C PRO A 186 13.44 -21.06 8.97
N LEU A 187 13.29 -21.29 7.65
CA LEU A 187 14.31 -20.95 6.66
C LEU A 187 14.60 -19.44 6.59
N LEU A 188 13.61 -18.60 6.89
CA LEU A 188 13.79 -17.15 7.01
C LEU A 188 14.58 -16.75 8.26
N LYS A 189 14.88 -17.66 9.20
CA LYS A 189 15.82 -17.32 10.30
C LYS A 189 17.22 -17.07 9.77
N LEU A 190 17.63 -17.73 8.69
CA LEU A 190 18.93 -17.47 8.03
C LEU A 190 19.01 -16.04 7.48
N TYR A 191 17.87 -15.47 7.09
CA TYR A 191 17.77 -14.08 6.67
C TYR A 191 18.20 -13.11 7.78
N THR A 192 17.80 -13.39 9.03
CA THR A 192 18.11 -12.54 10.20
C THR A 192 19.58 -12.52 10.61
N LEU A 193 20.43 -13.36 9.98
CA LEU A 193 21.89 -13.32 10.17
C LEU A 193 22.55 -12.21 9.35
N LEU A 194 21.92 -11.79 8.25
CA LEU A 194 22.47 -10.80 7.32
C LEU A 194 21.80 -9.42 7.44
N TYR A 195 20.62 -9.37 8.07
CA TYR A 195 19.79 -8.17 8.12
C TYR A 195 19.29 -7.90 9.55
N PRO A 196 18.91 -6.65 9.87
CA PRO A 196 18.41 -6.29 11.19
C PRO A 196 17.27 -7.21 11.66
N LYS A 197 17.29 -7.62 12.92
CA LYS A 197 16.22 -8.46 13.47
C LYS A 197 14.89 -7.71 13.45
N GLY A 198 13.82 -8.46 13.20
CA GLY A 198 12.47 -7.96 13.35
C GLY A 198 12.07 -7.85 14.82
N ASP A 199 10.94 -7.18 15.04
CA ASP A 199 10.25 -7.07 16.32
C ASP A 199 8.76 -6.81 16.02
N GLN A 200 7.91 -7.82 16.18
CA GLN A 200 6.47 -7.69 15.91
C GLN A 200 5.81 -6.57 16.73
N ALA A 201 6.15 -6.45 18.02
CA ALA A 201 5.52 -5.49 18.91
C ALA A 201 5.91 -4.06 18.53
N LYS A 202 7.21 -3.81 18.33
CA LYS A 202 7.70 -2.52 17.84
C LYS A 202 7.17 -2.19 16.45
N GLY A 203 7.05 -3.19 15.58
CA GLY A 203 6.47 -3.02 14.25
C GLY A 203 5.03 -2.52 14.30
N LEU A 204 4.20 -3.15 15.12
CA LEU A 204 2.80 -2.74 15.34
C LEU A 204 2.69 -1.35 16.02
N ASP A 205 3.57 -1.04 16.97
CA ASP A 205 3.61 0.28 17.62
C ASP A 205 3.92 1.40 16.61
N LEU A 206 4.92 1.21 15.75
CA LEU A 206 5.24 2.18 14.70
C LEU A 206 4.08 2.38 13.71
N LEU A 207 3.39 1.31 13.33
CA LEU A 207 2.20 1.43 12.49
C LEU A 207 1.07 2.18 13.21
N ALA A 208 0.86 1.92 14.51
CA ALA A 208 -0.12 2.65 15.30
C ALA A 208 0.22 4.14 15.39
N ARG A 209 1.50 4.49 15.55
CA ARG A 209 1.99 5.88 15.48
C ARG A 209 1.73 6.50 14.11
N GLY A 210 1.98 5.77 13.02
CA GLY A 210 1.65 6.21 11.66
C GLY A 210 0.16 6.50 11.48
N PHE A 211 -0.72 5.71 12.09
CA PHE A 211 -2.16 5.97 12.10
C PHE A 211 -2.53 7.25 12.90
N GLN A 212 -1.74 7.62 13.90
CA GLN A 212 -1.95 8.83 14.69
C GLN A 212 -1.39 10.11 14.04
N SER A 213 -0.58 9.97 12.98
CA SER A 213 0.08 11.07 12.27
C SER A 213 -0.87 12.16 11.75
N ASP A 214 -0.39 13.39 11.57
CA ASP A 214 -1.11 14.41 10.82
C ASP A 214 -0.96 14.29 9.29
N ASP A 215 -0.04 13.46 8.79
CA ASP A 215 0.05 13.17 7.36
C ASP A 215 -1.07 12.22 6.92
N SER A 216 -1.94 12.71 6.04
CA SER A 216 -3.11 11.97 5.59
C SER A 216 -2.78 10.68 4.85
N ILE A 217 -1.66 10.62 4.12
CA ILE A 217 -1.27 9.42 3.37
C ILE A 217 -0.75 8.37 4.37
N LEU A 218 0.15 8.78 5.27
CA LEU A 218 0.68 7.94 6.34
C LEU A 218 -0.43 7.31 7.18
N LYS A 219 -1.40 8.13 7.58
CA LYS A 219 -2.54 7.71 8.38
C LYS A 219 -3.39 6.65 7.68
N VAL A 220 -3.78 6.90 6.43
CA VAL A 220 -4.64 6.00 5.65
C VAL A 220 -3.98 4.65 5.45
N GLU A 221 -2.71 4.68 5.09
CA GLU A 221 -1.99 3.46 4.76
C GLU A 221 -1.64 2.67 6.03
N SER A 222 -1.25 3.34 7.10
CA SER A 222 -1.06 2.68 8.40
C SER A 222 -2.34 1.99 8.88
N ALA A 223 -3.51 2.64 8.74
CA ALA A 223 -4.80 2.02 9.02
C ALA A 223 -5.04 0.79 8.14
N TYR A 224 -4.74 0.88 6.83
CA TYR A 224 -4.90 -0.24 5.91
C TYR A 224 -4.01 -1.43 6.28
N PHE A 225 -2.74 -1.18 6.62
CA PHE A 225 -1.83 -2.25 7.00
C PHE A 225 -2.18 -2.83 8.37
N LEU A 226 -2.50 -2.03 9.38
CA LEU A 226 -2.97 -2.54 10.67
C LEU A 226 -4.22 -3.40 10.53
N MET A 227 -5.22 -2.93 9.76
CA MET A 227 -6.42 -3.71 9.45
C MET A 227 -6.05 -5.08 8.86
N ARG A 228 -5.21 -5.08 7.83
CA ARG A 228 -4.87 -6.32 7.11
C ARG A 228 -3.99 -7.26 7.94
N ILE A 229 -3.04 -6.73 8.71
CA ILE A 229 -2.19 -7.51 9.63
C ILE A 229 -3.08 -8.20 10.64
N TYR A 230 -3.91 -7.43 11.36
CA TYR A 230 -4.78 -8.00 12.37
C TYR A 230 -5.80 -8.98 11.77
N ALA A 231 -6.43 -8.65 10.64
CA ALA A 231 -7.47 -9.50 10.06
C ALA A 231 -6.93 -10.84 9.51
N HIS A 232 -5.79 -10.84 8.82
CA HIS A 232 -5.38 -11.99 8.01
C HIS A 232 -4.01 -12.58 8.34
N VAL A 233 -3.19 -11.88 9.12
CA VAL A 233 -1.85 -12.36 9.48
C VAL A 233 -1.85 -12.89 10.91
N THR A 234 -2.38 -12.12 11.84
CA THR A 234 -2.48 -12.51 13.25
C THR A 234 -3.86 -13.07 13.62
N GLU A 235 -4.84 -13.00 12.69
CA GLU A 235 -6.20 -13.54 12.86
C GLU A 235 -6.94 -12.99 14.09
N GLN A 236 -6.82 -11.68 14.32
CA GLN A 236 -7.44 -10.91 15.40
C GLN A 236 -8.51 -9.95 14.84
N PRO A 237 -9.70 -10.44 14.44
CA PRO A 237 -10.72 -9.63 13.77
C PRO A 237 -11.22 -8.44 14.61
N TYR A 238 -11.33 -8.60 15.93
CA TYR A 238 -11.71 -7.52 16.85
C TYR A 238 -10.69 -6.38 16.89
N ALA A 239 -9.39 -6.69 16.79
CA ALA A 239 -8.34 -5.68 16.72
C ALA A 239 -8.29 -5.00 15.34
N ALA A 240 -8.69 -5.71 14.28
CA ALA A 240 -8.73 -5.17 12.92
C ALA A 240 -9.91 -4.22 12.68
N PHE A 241 -11.07 -4.51 13.30
CA PHE A 241 -12.34 -3.84 12.99
C PHE A 241 -12.32 -2.31 13.14
N PRO A 242 -11.72 -1.70 14.18
CA PRO A 242 -11.65 -0.24 14.30
C PRO A 242 -10.98 0.44 13.11
N PHE A 243 -9.93 -0.17 12.56
CA PHE A 243 -9.22 0.37 11.39
C PHE A 243 -10.06 0.24 10.11
N ALA A 244 -10.73 -0.91 9.93
CA ALA A 244 -11.63 -1.11 8.80
C ALA A 244 -12.83 -0.14 8.83
N ALA A 245 -13.42 0.06 10.01
CA ALA A 245 -14.51 1.01 10.22
C ALA A 245 -14.07 2.46 9.96
N TRP A 246 -12.85 2.83 10.38
CA TRP A 246 -12.30 4.15 10.08
C TRP A 246 -12.09 4.34 8.57
N LEU A 247 -11.51 3.36 7.88
CA LEU A 247 -11.28 3.42 6.43
C LEU A 247 -12.59 3.50 5.65
N SER A 248 -13.57 2.65 5.96
CA SER A 248 -14.86 2.60 5.26
C SER A 248 -15.66 3.90 5.47
N LYS A 249 -15.60 4.48 6.67
CA LYS A 249 -16.25 5.75 6.99
C LYS A 249 -15.61 6.94 6.26
N ASN A 250 -14.27 7.01 6.21
CA ASN A 250 -13.57 8.14 5.60
C ASN A 250 -13.52 8.06 4.07
N PHE A 251 -13.58 6.85 3.49
CA PHE A 251 -13.57 6.63 2.05
C PHE A 251 -14.74 5.71 1.64
N PRO A 252 -15.99 6.18 1.71
CA PRO A 252 -17.17 5.36 1.47
C PRO A 252 -17.26 4.81 0.04
N GLU A 253 -16.67 5.50 -0.94
CA GLU A 253 -16.59 5.08 -2.34
C GLU A 253 -15.57 3.94 -2.58
N ASN A 254 -14.69 3.67 -1.61
CA ASN A 254 -13.64 2.66 -1.74
C ASN A 254 -14.18 1.25 -1.48
N MET A 255 -14.45 0.50 -2.54
CA MET A 255 -15.08 -0.82 -2.43
C MET A 255 -14.19 -1.87 -1.77
N ILE A 256 -12.88 -1.67 -1.76
CA ILE A 256 -11.96 -2.57 -1.04
C ILE A 256 -12.06 -2.31 0.47
N TYR A 257 -12.13 -1.06 0.91
CA TYR A 257 -12.33 -0.75 2.33
C TYR A 257 -13.72 -1.14 2.81
N GLN A 258 -14.75 -0.93 1.98
CA GLN A 258 -16.10 -1.44 2.25
C GLN A 258 -16.10 -2.96 2.40
N PHE A 259 -15.44 -3.68 1.48
CA PHE A 259 -15.35 -5.14 1.54
C PHE A 259 -14.75 -5.62 2.86
N TYR A 260 -13.59 -5.10 3.26
CA TYR A 260 -12.94 -5.49 4.51
C TYR A 260 -13.75 -5.09 5.75
N TYR A 261 -14.45 -3.95 5.71
CA TYR A 261 -15.36 -3.57 6.78
C TYR A 261 -16.46 -4.61 6.98
N TYR A 262 -17.14 -5.04 5.91
CA TYR A 262 -18.21 -6.04 6.04
C TYR A 262 -17.70 -7.45 6.33
N GLU A 263 -16.53 -7.83 5.79
CA GLU A 263 -15.87 -9.09 6.11
C GLU A 263 -15.58 -9.20 7.62
N LEU A 264 -15.19 -8.08 8.26
CA LEU A 264 -14.96 -8.04 9.70
C LEU A 264 -16.25 -7.84 10.49
N LEU A 265 -17.20 -7.02 10.00
CA LEU A 265 -18.47 -6.75 10.67
C LEU A 265 -19.27 -8.02 10.93
N GLN A 266 -19.36 -8.91 9.93
CA GLN A 266 -20.06 -10.20 10.08
C GLN A 266 -19.43 -11.12 11.14
N ILE A 267 -18.18 -10.87 11.52
CA ILE A 267 -17.47 -11.64 12.57
C ILE A 267 -17.67 -11.01 13.94
N VAL A 268 -17.63 -9.68 14.04
CA VAL A 268 -17.66 -8.95 15.32
C VAL A 268 -19.06 -8.59 15.79
N ASP A 269 -20.04 -8.51 14.88
CA ASP A 269 -21.43 -8.20 15.19
C ASP A 269 -22.34 -9.42 14.95
N PRO A 270 -22.85 -10.07 16.01
CA PRO A 270 -23.75 -11.22 15.87
C PRO A 270 -25.11 -10.86 15.24
N ASN A 271 -25.46 -9.58 15.14
CA ASN A 271 -26.71 -9.11 14.53
C ASN A 271 -26.52 -8.65 13.08
N PHE A 272 -25.35 -8.89 12.49
CA PHE A 272 -25.07 -8.51 11.11
C PHE A 272 -26.12 -9.09 10.15
N ASP A 273 -26.84 -8.19 9.46
CA ASP A 273 -27.76 -8.54 8.38
C ASP A 273 -27.10 -8.23 7.03
N ILE A 274 -27.02 -9.23 6.15
CA ILE A 274 -26.47 -9.06 4.81
C ILE A 274 -27.20 -7.99 3.98
N LYS A 275 -28.46 -7.68 4.30
CA LYS A 275 -29.21 -6.58 3.67
C LYS A 275 -28.56 -5.22 3.90
N SER A 276 -27.74 -5.07 4.94
CA SER A 276 -26.93 -3.86 5.17
C SER A 276 -25.95 -3.57 4.02
N LEU A 277 -25.64 -4.55 3.16
CA LEU A 277 -24.81 -4.37 1.97
C LEU A 277 -25.52 -3.60 0.85
N GLN A 278 -26.86 -3.51 0.86
CA GLN A 278 -27.64 -2.98 -0.26
C GLN A 278 -27.20 -1.56 -0.69
N PRO A 279 -26.94 -0.60 0.22
CA PRO A 279 -26.42 0.72 -0.15
C PRO A 279 -25.06 0.64 -0.87
N THR A 280 -24.16 -0.24 -0.42
CA THR A 280 -22.85 -0.45 -1.05
C THR A 280 -22.99 -1.05 -2.45
N ILE A 281 -23.90 -2.01 -2.64
CA ILE A 281 -24.19 -2.57 -3.97
C ILE A 281 -24.73 -1.49 -4.92
N THR A 282 -25.65 -0.65 -4.46
CA THR A 282 -26.16 0.49 -5.24
C THR A 282 -25.03 1.48 -5.58
N LEU A 283 -24.12 1.76 -4.65
CA LEU A 283 -22.97 2.64 -4.88
C LEU A 283 -22.04 2.09 -5.96
N ILE A 284 -21.79 0.78 -6.01
CA ILE A 284 -21.00 0.13 -7.07
C ILE A 284 -21.61 0.40 -8.45
N GLU A 285 -22.94 0.28 -8.56
CA GLU A 285 -23.66 0.47 -9.82
C GLU A 285 -23.62 1.92 -10.30
N GLN A 286 -23.80 2.85 -9.37
CA GLN A 286 -23.86 4.29 -9.65
C GLN A 286 -22.47 4.93 -9.85
N ASN A 287 -21.39 4.30 -9.37
CA ASN A 287 -20.05 4.87 -9.51
C ASN A 287 -19.62 4.97 -10.99
N GLN A 288 -19.46 6.21 -11.49
CA GLN A 288 -19.09 6.50 -12.88
C GLN A 288 -17.58 6.40 -13.15
N GLN A 289 -16.76 6.31 -12.09
CA GLN A 289 -15.31 6.18 -12.17
C GLN A 289 -14.88 4.73 -12.42
N LEU A 290 -15.70 3.75 -12.02
CA LEU A 290 -15.43 2.32 -12.22
C LEU A 290 -15.76 1.85 -13.64
N SER A 291 -14.89 0.99 -14.19
CA SER A 291 -15.15 0.28 -15.44
C SER A 291 -16.26 -0.78 -15.27
N PRO A 292 -16.92 -1.22 -16.35
CA PRO A 292 -17.87 -2.33 -16.27
C PRO A 292 -17.26 -3.61 -15.69
N ALA A 293 -15.98 -3.90 -16.00
CA ALA A 293 -15.26 -5.04 -15.47
C ALA A 293 -15.05 -4.93 -13.94
N GLN A 294 -14.65 -3.75 -13.46
CA GLN A 294 -14.51 -3.49 -12.02
C GLN A 294 -15.85 -3.63 -11.28
N LYS A 295 -16.95 -3.11 -11.86
CA LYS A 295 -18.30 -3.28 -11.28
C LYS A 295 -18.67 -4.75 -11.16
N CYS A 296 -18.43 -5.54 -12.21
CA CYS A 296 -18.66 -6.98 -12.19
C CYS A 296 -17.80 -7.68 -11.12
N TYR A 297 -16.52 -7.34 -11.05
CA TYR A 297 -15.59 -7.84 -10.04
C TYR A 297 -16.10 -7.61 -8.62
N PHE A 298 -16.50 -6.38 -8.28
CA PHE A 298 -16.99 -6.07 -6.93
C PHE A 298 -18.31 -6.77 -6.62
N LYS A 299 -19.28 -6.80 -7.54
CA LYS A 299 -20.52 -7.57 -7.32
C LYS A 299 -20.23 -9.04 -6.99
N LYS A 300 -19.26 -9.65 -7.67
CA LYS A 300 -18.80 -11.01 -7.37
C LYS A 300 -18.06 -11.10 -6.04
N LEU A 301 -17.18 -10.15 -5.75
CA LEU A 301 -16.39 -10.11 -4.52
C LEU A 301 -17.30 -10.11 -3.27
N PHE A 302 -18.31 -9.24 -3.27
CA PHE A 302 -19.28 -9.14 -2.17
C PHE A 302 -20.20 -10.36 -2.08
N SER A 303 -20.75 -10.85 -3.21
CA SER A 303 -21.69 -11.98 -3.19
C SER A 303 -21.07 -13.35 -2.88
N VAL A 304 -19.79 -13.57 -3.24
CA VAL A 304 -19.13 -14.87 -3.04
C VAL A 304 -18.57 -15.02 -1.62
N ASN A 305 -18.03 -13.93 -1.06
CA ASN A 305 -17.25 -13.99 0.17
C ASN A 305 -18.00 -13.52 1.42
N LEU A 306 -19.09 -12.78 1.25
CA LEU A 306 -19.98 -12.40 2.35
C LEU A 306 -21.21 -13.28 2.22
N LYS A 307 -21.45 -14.15 3.21
CA LYS A 307 -22.56 -15.10 3.21
C LYS A 307 -23.33 -14.97 4.52
N ASN A 308 -24.63 -15.22 4.41
CA ASN A 308 -25.51 -15.51 5.54
C ASN A 308 -24.92 -16.60 6.44
#